data_AF-A0A944P7S8-F1
#
_entry.id   AF-A0A944P7S8-F1
#
_cell.length_a   1.000
_cell.length_b   1.000
_cell.length_c   1.000
_cell.angle_alpha   90.00
_cell.angle_beta   90.00
_cell.angle_gamma   90.00
#
_symmetry.space_group_name_H-M   'P 1'
#
loop_
_entity.id
_entity.type
_entity.pdbx_description
1 polymer ?
#
loop_
_entity_poly.entity_id
_entity_poly.type
_entity_poly.pdbx_seq_one_letter_code
_entity_poly.pdbx_strand_id
1 'polypeptide(L)'
;MKYNAERMLEESGLGVTIRVPDMGGPETHTLPDLVRTHLAYRGSRRPVLPVPLAGKAYAAFRRGGNLAPSHAVGKGTFEEFLAASGRRG
;
A
#
# COMPACT_ATOMS: atom_id res chain seq x y z
N MET A 1 -13.61 -3.43 -32.41
CA MET A 1 -12.41 -3.62 -31.56
C MET A 1 -12.83 -3.47 -30.09
N LYS A 2 -13.54 -4.47 -29.55
CA LYS A 2 -14.02 -4.54 -28.15
C LYS A 2 -13.88 -5.99 -27.65
N TYR A 3 -12.70 -6.55 -27.87
CA TYR A 3 -12.33 -7.87 -27.40
C TYR A 3 -11.14 -7.65 -26.48
N ASN A 4 -11.11 -8.27 -25.29
CA ASN A 4 -9.90 -8.85 -24.66
C ASN A 4 -10.01 -9.03 -23.13
N ALA A 5 -10.88 -8.31 -22.40
CA ALA A 5 -10.94 -8.50 -20.94
C ALA A 5 -11.83 -9.68 -20.55
N GLU A 6 -13.01 -9.78 -21.15
CA GLU A 6 -14.04 -10.75 -20.73
C GLU A 6 -13.71 -12.18 -21.18
N ARG A 7 -12.99 -12.34 -22.31
CA ARG A 7 -12.57 -13.65 -22.83
C ARG A 7 -11.43 -14.29 -22.05
N MET A 8 -10.56 -13.49 -21.42
CA MET A 8 -9.48 -14.03 -20.58
C MET A 8 -10.00 -14.67 -19.28
N LEU A 9 -11.17 -14.23 -18.80
CA LEU A 9 -11.80 -14.81 -17.61
C LEU A 9 -12.47 -16.16 -17.93
N GLU A 10 -13.13 -16.27 -19.08
CA GLU A 10 -13.76 -17.52 -19.54
C GLU A 10 -12.73 -18.62 -19.84
N GLU A 11 -11.59 -18.30 -20.45
CA GLU A 11 -10.57 -19.28 -20.86
C GLU A 11 -9.77 -19.89 -19.70
N SER A 12 -9.85 -19.31 -18.51
CA SER A 12 -9.17 -19.84 -17.32
C SER A 12 -9.75 -21.17 -16.81
N GLY A 13 -10.99 -21.53 -17.25
CA GLY A 13 -11.64 -22.81 -16.93
C GLY A 13 -11.94 -23.06 -15.44
N LEU A 14 -11.57 -22.14 -14.56
CA LEU A 14 -11.69 -22.27 -13.12
C LEU A 14 -12.60 -21.13 -12.67
N GLY A 15 -13.84 -21.42 -12.32
CA GLY A 15 -14.68 -20.50 -11.54
C GLY A 15 -14.13 -20.27 -10.12
N VAL A 16 -12.82 -20.08 -9.99
CA VAL A 16 -12.05 -19.97 -8.75
C VAL A 16 -11.47 -18.57 -8.69
N THR A 17 -11.91 -17.81 -7.70
CA THR A 17 -11.21 -16.60 -7.27
C THR A 17 -9.92 -17.01 -6.57
N ILE A 18 -8.80 -17.04 -7.31
CA ILE A 18 -7.49 -17.30 -6.69
C ILE A 18 -7.05 -16.03 -5.95
N ARG A 19 -6.85 -16.14 -4.63
CA ARG A 19 -6.24 -15.05 -3.87
C ARG A 19 -4.74 -15.03 -4.17
N VAL A 20 -4.29 -13.97 -4.85
CA VAL A 20 -2.86 -13.69 -5.01
C VAL A 20 -2.29 -13.35 -3.62
N PRO A 21 -1.13 -13.92 -3.22
CA PRO A 21 -0.46 -13.53 -1.98
C PRO A 21 -0.20 -12.02 -1.93
N ASP A 22 -0.39 -11.42 -0.76
CA ASP A 22 -0.08 -10.00 -0.56
C ASP A 22 1.43 -9.77 -0.77
N MET A 23 1.79 -8.58 -1.27
CA MET A 23 3.15 -8.18 -1.58
C MET A 23 3.54 -6.95 -0.77
N GLY A 24 4.68 -7.01 -0.10
CA GLY A 24 5.26 -5.91 0.65
C GLY A 24 6.40 -5.22 -0.09
N GLY A 25 6.66 -3.97 0.26
CA GLY A 25 7.93 -3.30 -0.05
C GLY A 25 9.05 -3.81 0.87
N PRO A 26 10.30 -3.34 0.66
CA PRO A 26 11.45 -3.77 1.43
C PRO A 26 11.41 -3.29 2.90
N GLU A 27 10.56 -2.31 3.21
CA GLU A 27 10.45 -1.69 4.53
C GLU A 27 9.01 -1.62 5.01
N THR A 28 8.82 -1.75 6.32
CA THR A 28 7.55 -1.47 7.01
C THR A 28 7.71 -0.17 7.78
N HIS A 29 6.76 0.74 7.60
CA HIS A 29 6.75 2.04 8.26
C HIS A 29 5.49 2.21 9.10
N THR A 30 5.58 3.03 10.15
CA THR A 30 4.36 3.48 10.83
C THR A 30 3.63 4.49 9.95
N LEU A 31 2.30 4.55 10.07
CA LEU A 31 1.51 5.54 9.34
C LEU A 31 1.95 6.99 9.66
N PRO A 32 2.21 7.38 10.93
CA PRO A 32 2.77 8.70 11.23
C PRO A 32 4.08 9.00 10.51
N ASP A 33 4.99 8.03 10.39
CA ASP A 33 6.28 8.24 9.73
C ASP A 33 6.10 8.48 8.23
N LEU A 34 5.31 7.65 7.55
CA LEU A 34 4.98 7.86 6.12
C LEU A 34 4.37 9.24 5.86
N VAL A 35 3.44 9.67 6.73
CA VAL A 35 2.81 11.00 6.60
C VAL A 35 3.83 12.11 6.84
N ARG A 36 4.72 11.98 7.83
CA ARG A 36 5.77 12.98 8.09
C ARG A 36 6.75 13.07 6.92
N THR A 37 7.24 11.94 6.41
CA THR A 37 8.11 11.88 5.23
C THR A 37 7.44 12.54 4.02
N HIS A 38 6.17 12.23 3.78
CA HIS A 38 5.41 12.85 2.68
C HIS A 38 5.25 14.37 2.88
N LEU A 39 4.84 14.83 4.06
CA LEU A 39 4.68 16.26 4.33
C LEU A 39 6.00 17.02 4.20
N ALA A 40 7.11 16.44 4.69
CA ALA A 40 8.45 16.98 4.52
C ALA A 40 8.83 17.09 3.04
N TYR A 41 8.62 16.03 2.25
CA TYR A 41 8.84 16.02 0.81
C TYR A 41 8.03 17.11 0.08
N ARG A 42 6.77 17.30 0.48
CA ARG A 42 5.89 18.36 -0.05
C ARG A 42 6.27 19.77 0.45
N GLY A 43 7.03 19.91 1.54
CA GLY A 43 7.29 21.18 2.22
C GLY A 43 6.14 21.69 3.08
N SER A 44 5.24 20.79 3.47
CA SER A 44 4.08 21.14 4.27
C SER A 44 4.40 21.06 5.77
N ARG A 45 3.95 22.06 6.53
CA ARG A 45 4.12 22.12 8.00
C ARG A 45 2.87 21.65 8.77
N ARG A 46 1.96 20.93 8.11
CA ARG A 46 0.71 20.48 8.73
C ARG A 46 1.01 19.51 9.91
N PRO A 47 0.31 19.64 11.04
CA PRO A 47 0.51 18.73 12.17
C PRO A 47 -0.01 17.32 11.85
N VAL A 48 0.69 16.31 12.36
CA VAL A 48 0.23 14.91 12.36
C VAL A 48 -0.36 14.62 13.74
N LEU A 49 -1.68 14.56 13.82
CA LEU A 49 -2.41 14.40 15.09
C LEU A 49 -2.82 12.94 15.31
N PRO A 50 -2.63 12.40 16.52
CA PRO A 50 -3.12 11.06 16.85
C PRO A 50 -4.65 11.08 16.97
N VAL A 51 -5.31 10.15 16.29
CA VAL A 51 -6.75 9.91 16.44
C VAL A 51 -6.94 8.50 16.98
N PRO A 52 -7.52 8.32 18.18
CA PRO A 52 -7.76 7.00 18.72
C PRO A 52 -8.86 6.30 17.91
N LEU A 53 -8.49 5.25 17.18
CA LEU A 53 -9.42 4.42 16.42
C LEU A 53 -9.71 3.13 17.19
N ALA A 54 -10.97 2.69 17.13
CA ALA A 54 -11.49 1.52 17.82
C ALA A 54 -12.05 0.49 16.83
N GLY A 55 -12.32 -0.73 17.35
CA GLY A 55 -12.95 -1.80 16.57
C GLY A 55 -11.97 -2.85 16.03
N LYS A 56 -12.55 -3.98 15.59
CA LYS A 56 -11.82 -5.19 15.16
C LYS A 56 -10.89 -4.93 13.98
N ALA A 57 -11.35 -4.16 13.00
CA ALA A 57 -10.57 -3.80 11.81
C ALA A 57 -9.30 -3.02 12.21
N TYR A 58 -9.44 -1.95 13.00
CA TYR A 58 -8.28 -1.18 13.44
C TYR A 58 -7.36 -1.97 14.37
N ALA A 59 -7.91 -2.85 15.21
CA ALA A 59 -7.10 -3.78 15.99
C ALA A 59 -6.29 -4.73 15.10
N ALA A 60 -6.82 -5.16 13.96
CA ALA A 60 -6.08 -5.96 12.97
C ALA A 60 -4.96 -5.16 12.30
N PHE A 61 -5.22 -3.90 11.89
CA PHE A 61 -4.18 -2.99 11.38
C PHE A 61 -3.06 -2.78 12.40
N ARG A 62 -3.38 -2.55 13.67
CA ARG A 62 -2.36 -2.40 14.73
C ARG A 62 -1.50 -3.65 14.95
N ARG A 63 -2.04 -4.84 14.67
CA ARG A 63 -1.28 -6.10 14.70
C ARG A 63 -0.54 -6.39 13.40
N GLY A 64 -0.60 -5.49 12.42
CA GLY A 64 0.06 -5.67 11.12
C GLY A 64 -0.69 -6.58 10.16
N GLY A 65 -2.00 -6.80 10.34
CA GLY A 65 -2.81 -7.65 9.44
C GLY A 65 -2.94 -7.13 8.00
N ASN A 66 -2.41 -5.94 7.72
CA ASN A 66 -2.31 -5.32 6.40
C ASN A 66 -0.87 -5.33 5.84
N LEU A 67 0.08 -5.91 6.56
CA LEU A 67 1.48 -6.00 6.16
C LEU A 67 1.77 -7.36 5.55
N ALA A 68 2.80 -7.41 4.71
CA ALA A 68 3.28 -8.65 4.09
C ALA A 68 4.79 -8.86 4.35
N PRO A 69 5.25 -8.91 5.62
CA PRO A 69 6.68 -8.99 5.94
C PRO A 69 7.32 -10.31 5.47
N SER A 70 6.54 -11.38 5.35
CA SER A 70 6.97 -12.67 4.82
C SER A 70 7.05 -12.70 3.28
N HIS A 71 6.59 -11.64 2.60
CA HIS A 71 6.56 -11.56 1.14
C HIS A 71 6.91 -10.15 0.64
N ALA A 72 8.05 -9.63 1.10
CA ALA A 72 8.62 -8.35 0.70
C ALA A 72 9.33 -8.44 -0.67
N VAL A 73 8.56 -8.50 -1.76
CA VAL A 73 9.08 -8.62 -3.13
C VAL A 73 9.21 -7.27 -3.86
N GLY A 74 8.65 -6.20 -3.29
CA GLY A 74 8.86 -4.83 -3.78
C GLY A 74 10.32 -4.40 -3.59
N LYS A 75 10.86 -3.67 -4.56
CA LYS A 75 12.29 -3.33 -4.62
C LYS A 75 12.62 -1.86 -4.35
N GLY A 76 11.61 -1.02 -4.13
CA GLY A 76 11.79 0.41 -3.90
C GLY A 76 11.28 0.85 -2.53
N THR A 77 11.97 1.81 -1.92
CA THR A 77 11.54 2.44 -0.67
C THR A 77 10.48 3.51 -0.91
N PHE A 78 9.85 3.97 0.16
CA PHE A 78 8.88 5.04 0.05
C PHE A 78 9.54 6.37 -0.35
N GLU A 79 10.74 6.64 0.14
CA GLU A 79 11.56 7.80 -0.16
C GLU A 79 11.97 7.84 -1.63
N GLU A 80 12.37 6.69 -2.19
CA GLU A 80 12.69 6.56 -3.62
C GLU A 80 11.45 6.83 -4.49
N PHE A 81 10.29 6.30 -4.09
CA PHE A 81 9.03 6.60 -4.75
C PHE A 81 8.71 8.10 -4.70
N LEU A 82 8.87 8.74 -3.53
CA LEU A 82 8.67 10.19 -3.40
C LEU A 82 9.63 10.95 -4.30
N ALA A 83 10.93 10.65 -4.28
CA ALA A 83 11.94 11.27 -5.14
C ALA A 83 11.57 11.17 -6.63
N ALA A 84 11.13 9.99 -7.08
CA ALA A 84 10.69 9.75 -8.45
C ALA A 84 9.37 10.45 -8.83
N SER A 85 8.48 10.69 -7.87
CA SER A 85 7.14 11.26 -8.12
C SER A 85 7.13 12.76 -8.45
N GLY A 86 8.25 13.46 -8.22
CA GLY A 86 8.38 14.90 -8.39
C GLY A 86 7.57 15.72 -7.37
N ARG A 87 8.11 16.87 -6.96
CA ARG A 87 7.39 17.79 -6.07
C ARG A 87 6.30 18.51 -6.87
N ARG A 88 5.08 17.96 -6.93
CA ARG A 88 3.94 18.77 -7.39
C ARG A 88 3.76 19.94 -6.39
N GLY A 89 3.63 21.18 -6.83
CA GLY A 89 3.20 22.30 -5.97
C GLY A 89 1.82 22.02 -5.42
#